data_AF-A0A5P2DJ01-F1
#
_entry.id   AF-A0A5P2DJ01-F1
#
_cell.length_a   1.000
_cell.length_b   1.000
_cell.length_c   1.000
_cell.angle_alpha   90.00
_cell.angle_beta   90.00
_cell.angle_gamma   90.00
#
_symmetry.space_group_name_H-M   'P 1'
#
loop_
_entity.id
_entity.type
_entity.pdbx_description
1 polymer ?
#
loop_
_entity_poly.entity_id
_entity_poly.type
_entity_poly.pdbx_seq_one_letter_code
_entity_poly.pdbx_strand_id
1 'polypeptide(L)'
;MPRGHGTRSWEMALGPGQDPRRLGEGEAYGFGTDGATGAFADARAWGSLQRRFGTAVEDREDGGWAREPGSAFFLRTREPASGAELAAFAVTSDGSHPVWVGRSADGHVVGVVVLVDGMPAPAAP
;
A
#
# COMPACT_ATOMS: atom_id res chain seq x y z
N MET A 1 4.57 26.61 14.64
CA MET A 1 5.28 25.66 13.76
C MET A 1 5.00 24.26 14.30
N PRO A 2 4.25 23.38 13.61
CA PRO A 2 4.14 21.99 14.03
C PRO A 2 5.49 21.31 13.81
N ARG A 3 6.03 20.62 14.82
CA ARG A 3 7.27 19.85 14.69
C ARG A 3 7.02 18.74 13.66
N GLY A 4 7.86 18.63 12.63
CA GLY A 4 7.81 17.51 11.71
C GLY A 4 7.98 16.21 12.49
N HIS A 5 6.95 15.37 12.48
CA HIS A 5 6.99 14.05 13.12
C HIS A 5 7.80 13.11 12.24
N GLY A 6 9.13 13.28 12.24
CA GLY A 6 10.02 12.37 11.52
C GLY A 6 9.83 10.93 11.99
N THR A 7 9.94 9.98 11.06
CA THR A 7 9.88 8.55 11.35
C THR A 7 11.01 8.16 12.31
N ARG A 8 10.66 7.42 13.36
CA ARG A 8 11.54 6.97 14.44
C ARG A 8 11.77 5.46 14.45
N SER A 9 10.92 4.69 13.79
CA SER A 9 11.14 3.25 13.59
C SER A 9 10.37 2.78 12.36
N TRP A 10 10.86 1.69 11.78
CA TRP A 10 10.18 0.93 10.74
C TRP A 10 9.96 -0.49 11.24
N GLU A 11 8.75 -0.99 11.08
CA GLU A 11 8.38 -2.37 11.41
C GLU A 11 7.64 -3.03 10.25
N MET A 12 7.79 -4.34 10.09
CA MET A 12 7.06 -5.10 9.08
C MET A 12 5.56 -5.06 9.39
N ALA A 13 4.73 -4.79 8.38
CA ALA A 13 3.28 -4.83 8.50
C ALA A 13 2.82 -6.30 8.51
N LEU A 14 2.40 -6.79 9.67
CA LEU A 14 1.97 -8.17 9.86
C LEU A 14 0.44 -8.29 9.77
N GLY A 15 -0.02 -9.28 9.03
CA GLY A 15 -1.39 -9.74 9.02
C GLY A 15 -1.71 -10.69 10.19
N PRO A 16 -2.99 -11.03 10.38
CA PRO A 16 -3.41 -11.97 11.42
C PRO A 16 -2.66 -13.30 11.35
N GLY A 17 -2.05 -13.72 12.47
CA GLY A 17 -1.34 -15.00 12.59
C GLY A 17 0.08 -15.02 12.01
N GLN A 18 0.55 -13.94 11.39
CA GLN A 18 1.94 -13.82 10.97
C GLN A 18 2.84 -13.52 12.17
N ASP A 19 3.91 -14.30 12.31
CA ASP A 19 4.87 -14.20 13.40
C ASP A 19 6.28 -14.08 12.80
N PRO A 20 6.94 -12.91 12.90
CA PRO A 20 8.22 -12.67 12.26
C PRO A 20 9.33 -13.60 12.79
N ARG A 21 9.14 -14.23 13.95
CA ARG A 21 10.09 -15.22 14.50
C ARG A 21 10.10 -16.53 13.73
N ARG A 22 9.13 -16.73 12.84
CA ARG A 22 9.06 -17.90 11.95
C ARG A 22 9.81 -17.69 10.63
N LEU A 23 10.24 -16.46 10.35
CA LEU A 23 10.99 -16.12 9.14
C LEU A 23 12.45 -16.52 9.30
N GLY A 24 13.01 -17.14 8.28
CA GLY A 24 14.44 -17.33 8.12
C GLY A 24 15.16 -16.04 7.75
N GLU A 25 16.49 -16.12 7.63
CA GLU A 25 17.31 -14.99 7.19
C GLU A 25 16.91 -14.55 5.77
N GLY A 26 16.61 -13.25 5.60
CA GLY A 26 16.19 -12.67 4.32
C GLY A 26 14.73 -12.92 3.93
N GLU A 27 13.96 -13.66 4.73
CA GLU A 27 12.54 -13.88 4.47
C GLU A 27 11.68 -12.73 5.03
N ALA A 28 10.57 -12.46 4.35
CA ALA A 28 9.61 -11.45 4.77
C ALA A 28 8.18 -11.85 4.42
N TYR A 29 7.23 -11.45 5.27
CA TYR A 29 5.82 -11.45 4.90
C TYR A 29 5.54 -10.27 3.97
N GLY A 30 4.61 -10.47 3.04
CA GLY A 30 4.20 -9.46 2.07
C GLY A 30 2.80 -9.72 1.54
N PHE A 31 2.32 -8.81 0.69
CA PHE A 31 1.12 -9.06 -0.11
C PHE A 31 1.51 -9.66 -1.46
N GLY A 32 0.70 -10.59 -1.94
CA GLY A 32 0.91 -11.24 -3.23
C GLY A 32 0.35 -10.42 -4.39
N THR A 33 1.04 -10.44 -5.53
CA THR A 33 0.56 -9.90 -6.80
C THR A 33 0.77 -10.89 -7.94
N ASP A 34 -0.20 -10.92 -8.87
CA ASP A 34 -0.20 -11.72 -10.12
C ASP A 34 -0.58 -10.85 -11.34
N GLY A 35 -0.37 -9.53 -11.20
CA GLY A 35 -0.67 -8.51 -12.20
C GLY A 35 0.12 -7.24 -11.94
N ALA A 36 1.24 -7.37 -11.22
CA ALA A 36 2.16 -6.31 -10.87
C ALA A 36 1.47 -5.04 -10.31
N THR A 37 0.38 -5.21 -9.54
CA THR A 37 -0.42 -4.11 -9.00
C THR A 37 -0.74 -4.35 -7.53
N GLY A 38 -0.45 -3.35 -6.69
CA GLY A 38 -0.86 -3.29 -5.30
C GLY A 38 -1.85 -2.15 -5.05
N ALA A 39 -2.49 -2.13 -3.88
CA ALA A 39 -3.34 -1.02 -3.49
C ALA A 39 -3.41 -0.83 -1.97
N PHE A 40 -3.60 0.42 -1.55
CA PHE A 40 -4.11 0.76 -0.22
C PHE A 40 -5.59 1.09 -0.35
N ALA A 41 -6.43 0.57 0.54
CA ALA A 41 -7.87 0.79 0.49
C ALA A 41 -8.51 0.88 1.87
N ASP A 42 -9.57 1.67 1.97
CA ASP A 42 -10.43 1.69 3.14
C ASP A 42 -11.16 0.35 3.32
N ALA A 43 -10.75 -0.41 4.33
CA ALA A 43 -11.23 -1.76 4.57
C ALA A 43 -12.76 -1.86 4.71
N ARG A 44 -13.40 -0.84 5.29
CA ARG A 44 -14.87 -0.81 5.50
C ARG A 44 -15.65 -0.67 4.19
N ALA A 45 -15.03 -0.15 3.14
CA ALA A 45 -15.64 0.09 1.84
C ALA A 45 -15.08 -0.82 0.73
N TRP A 46 -14.27 -1.83 1.10
CA TRP A 46 -13.52 -2.67 0.16
C TRP A 46 -14.35 -3.18 -1.02
N GLY A 47 -15.51 -3.80 -0.77
CA GLY A 47 -16.31 -4.37 -1.85
C GLY A 47 -16.88 -3.33 -2.83
N SER A 48 -17.12 -2.10 -2.37
CA SER A 48 -17.56 -1.00 -3.26
C SER A 48 -16.39 -0.47 -4.08
N LEU A 49 -15.25 -0.25 -3.43
CA LEU A 49 -14.03 0.24 -4.05
C LEU A 49 -13.47 -0.74 -5.07
N GLN A 50 -13.41 -2.04 -4.74
CA GLN A 50 -12.91 -3.09 -5.63
C GLN A 50 -13.75 -3.19 -6.90
N ARG A 51 -15.09 -3.19 -6.78
CA ARG A 51 -15.98 -3.23 -7.95
C ARG A 51 -15.77 -2.02 -8.85
N ARG A 52 -15.74 -0.82 -8.25
CA ARG A 52 -15.55 0.42 -9.02
C ARG A 52 -14.19 0.47 -9.72
N PHE A 53 -13.14 0.03 -9.03
CA PHE A 53 -11.79 -0.07 -9.61
C PHE A 53 -11.73 -1.10 -10.74
N GLY A 54 -12.39 -2.27 -10.58
CA GLY A 54 -12.48 -3.29 -11.62
C GLY A 54 -13.15 -2.77 -12.89
N THR A 55 -14.37 -2.21 -12.77
CA THR A 55 -15.10 -1.58 -13.89
C THR A 55 -14.25 -0.50 -14.57
N ALA A 56 -13.60 0.36 -13.79
CA ALA A 56 -12.69 1.37 -14.29
C ALA A 56 -11.56 0.82 -15.17
N VAL A 57 -10.92 -0.26 -14.74
CA VAL A 57 -9.77 -0.85 -15.43
C VAL A 57 -10.20 -1.68 -16.64
N GLU A 58 -11.26 -2.48 -16.49
CA GLU A 58 -11.76 -3.39 -17.53
C GLU A 58 -12.49 -2.64 -18.65
N ASP A 59 -13.43 -1.77 -18.28
CA ASP A 59 -14.29 -1.07 -19.24
C ASP A 59 -13.70 0.27 -19.69
N ARG A 60 -12.54 0.66 -19.13
CA ARG A 60 -11.85 1.93 -19.38
C ARG A 60 -12.74 3.15 -19.15
N GLU A 61 -13.59 3.11 -18.14
CA GLU A 61 -14.48 4.22 -17.81
C GLU A 61 -13.72 5.41 -17.21
N ASP A 62 -13.77 6.54 -17.92
CA ASP A 62 -13.28 7.84 -17.47
C ASP A 62 -14.20 8.40 -16.36
N GLY A 63 -13.94 8.00 -15.12
CA GLY A 63 -14.67 8.47 -13.94
C GLY A 63 -14.73 7.49 -12.77
N GLY A 64 -14.34 6.23 -13.00
CA GLY A 64 -14.17 5.25 -11.93
C GLY A 64 -12.87 5.45 -11.12
N TRP A 65 -11.94 6.25 -11.65
CA TRP A 65 -10.62 6.50 -11.09
C TRP A 65 -10.05 7.84 -11.58
N ALA A 66 -9.01 8.33 -10.92
CA ALA A 66 -8.21 9.48 -11.34
C ALA A 66 -6.73 9.11 -11.31
N ARG A 67 -5.98 9.53 -12.35
CA ARG A 67 -4.53 9.38 -12.36
C ARG A 67 -3.88 10.45 -11.49
N GLU A 68 -2.89 10.08 -10.68
CA GLU A 68 -2.08 11.09 -10.00
C GLU A 68 -1.17 11.80 -11.03
N PRO A 69 -1.19 13.15 -11.10
CA PRO A 69 -0.30 13.89 -11.98
C PRO A 69 1.17 13.51 -11.76
N GLY A 70 1.89 13.22 -12.85
CA GLY A 70 3.30 12.82 -12.79
C GLY A 70 3.55 11.34 -12.49
N SER A 71 2.51 10.53 -12.27
CA SER A 71 2.64 9.07 -12.18
C SER A 71 1.94 8.38 -13.33
N ALA A 72 2.64 7.43 -13.96
CA ALA A 72 2.05 6.62 -15.02
C ALA A 72 1.08 5.55 -14.48
N PHE A 73 1.27 5.14 -13.23
CA PHE A 73 0.70 3.91 -12.68
C PHE A 73 0.07 4.08 -11.31
N PHE A 74 -0.15 5.31 -10.85
CA PHE A 74 -0.89 5.59 -9.63
C PHE A 74 -2.32 6.00 -9.95
N LEU A 75 -3.27 5.16 -9.53
CA LEU A 75 -4.70 5.32 -9.80
C LEU A 75 -5.44 5.47 -8.48
N ARG A 76 -6.35 6.44 -8.40
CA ARG A 76 -7.16 6.70 -7.21
C ARG A 76 -8.63 6.51 -7.53
N THR A 77 -9.31 5.66 -6.78
CA THR A 77 -10.76 5.46 -6.83
C THR A 77 -11.38 5.92 -5.52
N ARG A 78 -12.42 6.73 -5.60
CA ARG A 78 -13.18 7.20 -4.42
C ARG A 78 -14.59 6.64 -4.43
N GLU A 79 -15.11 6.30 -3.26
CA GLU A 79 -16.51 5.96 -3.06
C GLU A 79 -17.27 7.25 -2.66
N PRO A 80 -18.24 7.74 -3.45
CA PRO A 80 -18.78 9.09 -3.25
C PRO A 80 -19.59 9.25 -1.98
N ALA A 81 -20.26 8.19 -1.50
CA ALA A 81 -21.16 8.30 -0.37
C ALA A 81 -20.41 8.44 0.96
N SER A 82 -19.32 7.68 1.14
CA SER A 82 -18.50 7.69 2.35
C SER A 82 -17.22 8.52 2.24
N GLY A 83 -16.80 8.87 1.03
CA GLY A 83 -15.50 9.47 0.75
C GLY A 83 -14.33 8.50 0.85
N ALA A 84 -14.60 7.21 1.10
CA ALA A 84 -13.58 6.17 1.18
C ALA A 84 -12.77 6.07 -0.11
N GLU A 85 -11.52 5.62 0.01
CA GLU A 85 -10.55 5.67 -1.08
C GLU A 85 -9.80 4.35 -1.26
N LEU A 86 -9.46 4.08 -2.52
CA LEU A 86 -8.51 3.07 -2.95
C LEU A 86 -7.44 3.77 -3.80
N ALA A 87 -6.19 3.58 -3.44
CA ALA A 87 -5.02 4.06 -4.17
C ALA A 87 -4.23 2.84 -4.67
N ALA A 88 -4.32 2.58 -5.97
CA ALA A 88 -3.58 1.52 -6.65
C ALA A 88 -2.25 2.05 -7.20
N PHE A 89 -1.25 1.20 -7.18
CA PHE A 89 0.10 1.48 -7.68
C PHE A 89 0.67 0.24 -8.37
N ALA A 90 1.47 0.44 -9.41
CA ALA A 90 2.26 -0.64 -9.97
C ALA A 90 3.37 -1.06 -9.00
N VAL A 91 3.56 -2.37 -8.89
CA VAL A 91 4.80 -2.97 -8.40
C VAL A 91 5.59 -3.46 -9.62
N THR A 92 6.92 -3.56 -9.53
CA THR A 92 7.77 -3.83 -10.70
C THR A 92 7.78 -5.31 -11.11
N SER A 93 7.12 -6.19 -10.34
CA SER A 93 7.08 -7.63 -10.59
C SER A 93 5.85 -8.28 -9.93
N ASP A 94 5.57 -9.53 -10.32
CA ASP A 94 4.71 -10.42 -9.57
C ASP A 94 5.45 -11.06 -8.38
N GLY A 95 4.70 -11.72 -7.49
CA GLY A 95 5.25 -12.36 -6.29
C GLY A 95 4.78 -11.69 -4.99
N SER A 96 5.59 -11.81 -3.94
CA SER A 96 5.28 -11.27 -2.61
C SER A 96 6.09 -10.01 -2.33
N HIS A 97 5.41 -8.92 -1.98
CA HIS A 97 6.02 -7.61 -1.73
C HIS A 97 5.93 -7.24 -0.25
N PRO A 98 7.06 -7.16 0.48
CA PRO A 98 7.07 -6.79 1.89
C PRO A 98 6.53 -5.38 2.12
N VAL A 99 5.80 -5.21 3.21
CA VAL A 99 5.24 -3.91 3.60
C VAL A 99 5.81 -3.49 4.94
N TRP A 100 6.20 -2.22 5.05
CA TRP A 100 6.76 -1.62 6.25
C TRP A 100 5.94 -0.42 6.70
N VAL A 101 5.71 -0.32 8.01
CA VAL A 101 5.02 0.80 8.64
C VAL A 101 6.06 1.63 9.41
N GLY A 102 6.14 2.91 9.05
CA GLY A 102 6.95 3.89 9.75
C GLY A 102 6.15 4.52 10.87
N ARG A 103 6.72 4.54 12.08
CA ARG A 103 6.10 5.19 13.25
C ARG A 103 6.88 6.38 13.74
N SER A 104 6.16 7.41 14.19
CA SER A 104 6.72 8.53 14.95
C SER A 104 7.14 8.11 16.36
N ALA A 105 7.79 9.01 17.09
CA ALA A 105 8.18 8.79 18.49
C ALA A 105 6.96 8.48 19.39
N ASP A 106 5.81 9.05 19.06
CA ASP A 106 4.56 8.89 19.81
C ASP A 106 3.74 7.67 19.32
N GLY A 107 4.31 6.85 18.42
CA GLY A 107 3.69 5.62 17.90
C GLY A 107 2.70 5.82 16.74
N HIS A 108 2.41 7.07 16.35
CA HIS A 108 1.56 7.34 15.18
C HIS A 108 2.21 6.86 13.88
N VAL A 109 1.40 6.29 12.98
CA VAL A 109 1.84 5.94 11.62
C VAL A 109 2.16 7.22 10.86
N VAL A 110 3.36 7.29 10.30
CA VAL A 110 3.85 8.44 9.51
C VAL A 110 4.24 8.06 8.09
N GLY A 111 4.30 6.76 7.79
CA GLY A 111 4.57 6.27 6.45
C GLY A 111 4.24 4.79 6.31
N VAL A 112 3.96 4.39 5.08
CA VAL A 112 3.87 2.98 4.68
C VAL A 112 4.69 2.83 3.41
N VAL A 113 5.54 1.80 3.38
CA VAL A 113 6.41 1.50 2.24
C VAL A 113 6.13 0.09 1.78
N VAL A 114 5.93 -0.08 0.48
CA VAL A 114 5.97 -1.38 -0.18
C VAL A 114 7.34 -1.52 -0.81
N LEU A 115 8.06 -2.57 -0.45
CA LEU A 115 9.32 -2.90 -1.10
C LEU A 115 9.04 -3.56 -2.44
N VAL A 116 9.63 -2.99 -3.48
CA VAL A 116 9.68 -3.55 -4.82
C VAL A 116 11.11 -3.94 -5.15
N ASP A 117 11.32 -4.72 -6.20
CA ASP A 117 12.64 -5.21 -6.56
C ASP A 117 13.67 -4.07 -6.73
N GLY A 118 14.88 -4.28 -6.21
CA GLY A 118 15.96 -3.28 -6.17
C GLY A 118 15.81 -2.17 -5.12
N MET A 119 14.69 -2.06 -4.40
CA MET A 119 14.54 -1.10 -3.32
C MET A 119 15.17 -1.62 -2.02
N PRO A 120 16.06 -0.86 -1.34
CA PRO A 120 16.55 -1.27 -0.04
C PRO A 120 15.42 -1.22 1.00
N ALA A 121 15.42 -2.18 1.93
CA ALA A 121 14.54 -2.11 3.09
C ALA A 121 14.80 -0.82 3.88
N PRO A 122 13.77 -0.14 4.40
CA PRO A 122 13.97 1.05 5.21
C PRO A 122 14.76 0.67 6.45
N ALA A 123 15.86 1.39 6.69
CA ALA A 123 16.68 1.17 7.88
C ALA A 123 15.84 1.46 9.13
N ALA A 124 15.76 0.47 10.03
CA ALA A 124 15.48 0.78 11.43
C ALA A 124 16.65 1.65 11.94
N PRO A 125 16.39 2.76 12.64
CA PRO A 125 17.46 3.65 13.12
C PRO A 125 18.36 2.99 14.16
#